data_AF-A0A2N0NK04-F1
#
_entry.id   AF-A0A2N0NK04-F1
#
_cell.length_a   1.000
_cell.length_b   1.000
_cell.length_c   1.000
_cell.angle_alpha   90.00
_cell.angle_beta   90.00
_cell.angle_gamma   90.00
#
_symmetry.space_group_name_H-M   'P 1'
#
loop_
_entity.id
_entity.type
_entity.pdbx_description
1 polymer ?
#
loop_
_entity_poly.entity_id
_entity_poly.type
_entity_poly.pdbx_seq_one_letter_code
_entity_poly.pdbx_strand_id
1 'polypeptide(L)' 'FQPFKNSQFNTGVIYVIIYNLSRDKRFKSVNILTLAMIPSSIKLKLHQPNHYLAPLVDQLIELRQDIELETFEYLMEK' A
#
# COMPACT_ATOMS: atom_id res chain seq x y z
N PHE A 1 3.88 -3.05 16.36
CA PHE A 1 4.15 -3.64 15.04
C PHE A 1 5.46 -3.03 14.54
N GLN A 2 6.57 -3.76 14.63
CA GLN A 2 7.86 -3.30 14.10
C GLN A 2 8.03 -3.99 12.74
N PRO A 3 8.11 -3.25 11.62
CA PRO A 3 8.10 -3.85 10.28
C PRO A 3 9.32 -4.74 10.01
N PHE A 4 10.43 -4.47 10.70
CA PHE A 4 11.67 -5.22 10.58
C PHE A 4 12.12 -5.72 11.94
N LYS A 5 12.32 -7.04 12.07
CA LYS A 5 13.04 -7.60 13.21
C LYS A 5 14.50 -7.14 13.15
N ASN A 6 15.00 -6.58 14.25
CA ASN A 6 16.40 -6.15 14.44
C ASN A 6 16.84 -4.91 13.62
N SER A 7 15.93 -4.03 13.19
CA SER A 7 16.32 -2.73 12.63
C SER A 7 16.90 -1.82 13.72
N GLN A 8 18.09 -1.25 13.47
CA GLN A 8 18.70 -0.21 14.31
C GLN A 8 17.98 1.16 14.20
N PHE A 9 17.05 1.30 13.26
CA PHE A 9 16.30 2.53 13.02
C PHE A 9 14.82 2.36 13.41
N ASN A 10 14.30 3.32 14.17
CA ASN A 10 12.86 3.48 14.34
C ASN A 10 12.25 3.74 12.96
N THR A 11 11.16 3.05 12.61
CA THR A 11 10.49 3.22 11.32
C THR A 11 9.01 3.32 11.57
N GLY A 12 8.42 4.44 11.17
CA GLY A 12 6.97 4.60 11.12
C GLY A 12 6.42 3.97 9.85
N VAL A 13 5.25 3.35 9.94
CA VAL A 13 4.53 2.85 8.76
C VAL A 13 3.13 3.40 8.77
N ILE A 14 2.70 3.88 7.61
CA ILE A 14 1.31 4.29 7.36
C ILE A 14 0.62 3.12 6.66
N TYR A 15 -0.49 2.67 7.25
CA TYR A 15 -1.33 1.62 6.70
C TYR A 15 -2.66 2.19 6.22
N VAL A 16 -3.23 1.60 5.18
CA VAL A 16 -4.53 1.96 4.60
C VAL A 16 -5.40 0.72 4.52
N ILE A 17 -6.70 0.91 4.72
CA ILE A 17 -7.70 -0.17 4.68
C ILE A 17 -8.79 0.23 3.68
N ILE A 18 -9.15 -0.68 2.79
CA ILE A 18 -10.27 -0.48 1.86
C ILE A 18 -11.57 -0.82 2.60
N TYR A 19 -12.48 0.15 2.70
CA TYR A 19 -13.72 0.01 3.48
C TYR A 19 -14.78 -0.89 2.83
N ASN A 20 -14.56 -1.37 1.61
CA ASN A 20 -15.50 -2.21 0.87
C ASN A 20 -15.64 -3.64 1.45
N LEU A 21 -14.85 -3.99 2.47
CA LEU A 21 -14.94 -5.27 3.18
C LEU A 21 -15.65 -5.14 4.54
N SER A 22 -16.30 -6.22 4.96
CA SER A 22 -16.91 -6.34 6.29
C SER A 22 -15.86 -6.15 7.40
N ARG A 23 -16.30 -5.70 8.59
CA ARG A 23 -15.41 -5.34 9.70
C ARG A 23 -14.50 -6.49 10.13
N ASP A 24 -15.00 -7.72 10.11
CA ASP A 24 -14.28 -8.95 10.46
C ASP A 24 -13.20 -9.34 9.44
N LYS A 25 -13.31 -8.85 8.20
CA LYS A 25 -12.35 -9.12 7.12
C LYS A 25 -11.34 -7.99 6.94
N ARG A 26 -11.76 -6.72 7.00
CA ARG A 26 -10.94 -5.57 6.62
C ARG A 26 -9.72 -5.30 7.51
N PHE A 27 -9.69 -5.83 8.74
CA PHE A 27 -8.53 -5.69 9.65
C PHE A 27 -7.58 -6.91 9.63
N LYS A 28 -7.82 -7.89 8.76
CA LYS A 28 -6.85 -8.97 8.54
C LYS A 28 -5.64 -8.40 7.82
N SER A 29 -4.44 -8.87 8.16
CA SER A 29 -3.18 -8.37 7.57
C SER A 29 -3.16 -8.39 6.04
N VAL A 30 -3.79 -9.39 5.42
CA VAL A 30 -3.91 -9.53 3.96
C VAL A 30 -4.75 -8.44 3.28
N ASN A 31 -5.59 -7.74 4.05
CA ASN A 31 -6.49 -6.69 3.55
C ASN A 31 -6.03 -5.27 3.96
N ILE A 32 -4.86 -5.18 4.58
CA ILE A 32 -4.23 -3.91 4.99
C ILE A 32 -3.12 -3.61 4.00
N LEU A 33 -3.19 -2.45 3.35
CA LEU A 33 -2.15 -1.98 2.44
C LEU A 33 -1.14 -1.13 3.19
N THR A 34 0.14 -1.34 2.91
CA THR A 34 1.21 -0.45 3.37
C THR A 34 1.31 0.76 2.44
N LEU A 35 0.93 1.95 2.91
CA LEU A 35 0.98 3.18 2.12
C LEU A 35 2.40 3.73 2.03
N ALA A 36 3.04 3.88 3.18
CA ALA A 36 4.35 4.49 3.25
C ALA A 36 5.16 4.01 4.43
N MET A 37 6.47 3.94 4.22
CA MET A 37 7.44 3.58 5.25
C MET A 37 8.35 4.77 5.51
N ILE A 38 8.24 5.36 6.70
CA ILE A 38 8.94 6.57 7.09
C ILE A 38 10.09 6.17 8.03
N PRO A 39 11.34 6.14 7.56
CA PRO A 39 12.48 5.89 8.43
C PRO A 39 12.65 7.06 9.40
N SER A 40 12.98 6.78 10.66
CA SER A 40 13.24 7.82 11.68
C SER A 40 14.49 8.64 11.38
N SER A 41 15.43 8.13 10.58
CA SER A 41 16.56 8.89 10.07
C SER A 41 16.11 9.74 8.88
N ILE A 42 15.29 10.76 9.13
CA ILE A 42 14.87 11.77 8.15
C ILE A 42 16.08 12.67 7.84
N LYS A 43 17.07 12.13 7.13
CA LYS A 43 17.74 12.88 6.07
C LYS A 43 16.82 12.73 4.86
N LEU A 44 15.74 13.51 4.86
CA LEU A 44 14.88 13.67 3.69
C LEU A 44 15.79 14.11 2.56
N LYS A 45 16.23 13.18 1.72
CA LYS A 45 16.70 13.53 0.39
C LYS A 45 15.44 14.06 -0.30
N LEU A 46 15.24 15.37 -0.21
CA LEU A 46 14.09 16.14 -0.70
C LEU A 46 13.68 15.78 -2.14
N HIS A 47 14.57 15.12 -2.88
CA HIS A 47 14.40 14.77 -4.28
C HIS A 47 13.50 13.57 -4.60
N GLN A 48 13.04 12.77 -3.63
CA GLN A 48 12.26 11.55 -3.97
C GLN A 48 11.14 11.21 -2.98
N PRO A 49 10.14 12.10 -2.76
CA PRO A 49 8.95 11.76 -1.96
C PRO A 49 8.22 10.50 -2.47
N ASN A 50 8.34 10.21 -3.76
CA ASN A 50 7.76 9.01 -4.38
C ASN A 50 8.36 7.70 -3.86
N HIS A 51 9.58 7.71 -3.30
CA HIS A 51 10.21 6.49 -2.78
C HIS A 51 9.40 5.88 -1.62
N TYR A 52 8.71 6.73 -0.84
CA TYR A 52 7.88 6.25 0.26
C TYR A 52 6.62 5.54 -0.22
N LEU A 53 6.15 5.80 -1.44
CA LEU A 53 4.98 5.14 -2.04
C LEU A 53 5.33 3.85 -2.75
N ALA A 54 6.62 3.51 -2.89
CA ALA A 54 7.04 2.26 -3.54
C ALA A 54 6.34 1.02 -2.97
N PRO A 55 6.21 0.85 -1.64
CA PRO A 55 5.48 -0.29 -1.09
C PRO A 55 4.02 -0.35 -1.56
N LEU A 56 3.33 0.79 -1.66
CA LEU A 56 1.96 0.84 -2.15
C LEU A 56 1.89 0.41 -3.61
N VAL A 57 2.77 0.94 -4.46
CA VAL A 57 2.82 0.60 -5.89
C VAL A 57 3.06 -0.89 -6.08
N ASP A 58 4.01 -1.48 -5.35
CA ASP A 58 4.34 -2.90 -5.43
C ASP A 58 3.13 -3.78 -5.04
N GLN A 59 2.45 -3.47 -3.94
CA GLN A 59 1.24 -4.20 -3.51
C GLN A 59 0.10 -4.06 -4.52
N LEU A 60 -0.07 -2.89 -5.16
CA LEU A 60 -1.12 -2.71 -6.18
C LEU A 60 -0.81 -3.47 -7.47
N ILE A 61 0.47 -3.58 -7.84
CA ILE A 61 0.90 -4.40 -8.98
C ILE A 61 0.64 -5.88 -8.69
N GLU A 62 1.00 -6.37 -7.50
CA GLU A 62 0.73 -7.75 -7.06
C GLU A 62 -0.77 -8.05 -7.09
N LEU A 63 -1.60 -7.19 -6.49
CA LEU A 63 -3.06 -7.33 -6.51
C LEU A 63 -3.64 -7.35 -7.93
N ARG A 64 -3.03 -6.63 -8.88
CA ARG A 64 -3.48 -6.62 -10.28
C ARG A 64 -3.12 -7.91 -11.00
N GLN A 65 -1.96 -8.50 -10.72
CA GLN A 65 -1.50 -9.71 -11.42
C GLN A 65 -2.44 -10.90 -11.20
N ASP A 66 -3.15 -10.94 -10.08
CA ASP A 66 -4.07 -12.01 -9.73
C ASP A 66 -5.53 -11.78 -10.17
N ILE A 67 -5.82 -10.70 -10.91
CA ILE A 67 -7.20 -10.36 -11.31
C ILE A 67 -7.28 -10.03 -12.81
N GLU A 68 -7.89 -10.93 -13.59
CA GLU A 68 -8.48 -10.57 -14.89
C GLU A 68 -9.76 -9.77 -14.64
N LEU A 69 -9.67 -8.46 -14.74
CA LEU A 69 -10.84 -7.59 -14.73
C LEU A 69 -11.35 -7.46 -16.17
N GLU A 70 -12.51 -8.01 -16.47
CA GLU A 70 -13.28 -7.59 -17.64
C GLU A 70 -13.70 -6.13 -17.43
N THR A 71 -12.93 -5.21 -18.01
CA THR A 71 -13.34 -3.82 -18.08
C THR A 71 -14.50 -3.73 -19.05
N PHE A 72 -15.72 -3.63 -18.52
CA PHE A 72 -16.86 -3.21 -19.30
C PHE A 72 -16.64 -1.76 -19.71
N GLU A 73 -16.10 -1.54 -20.91
CA GLU A 73 -16.27 -0.27 -21.59
C GLU A 73 -17.78 -0.10 -21.77
N TYR A 74 -18.38 0.75 -20.93
CA TYR A 74 -19.72 1.25 -21.22
C TYR A 74 -19.59 2.00 -22.55
N LEU A 75 -19.97 1.33 -23.64
CA LEU A 75 -20.22 1.98 -24.91
C LEU A 75 -21.30 3.01 -24.62
N MET A 76 -20.87 4.27 -24.48
CA MET A 76 -21.75 5.42 -24.53
C MET A 76 -22.34 5.40 -25.94
N GLU A 77 -23.45 4.68 -26.09
CA GLU A 77 -24.28 4.74 -27.29
C GLU A 77 -24.68 6.21 -27.50
N LYS A 78 -24.40 6.65 -28.73
CA LYS A 78 -24.45 8.02 -29.21
C LYS A 78 -25.86 8.56 -29.34
#